data_AF-A0A4R2GYA2-F1
#
_entry.id   AF-A0A4R2GYA2-F1
#
_cell.length_a   1.000
_cell.length_b   1.000
_cell.length_c   1.000
_cell.angle_alpha   90.00
_cell.angle_beta   90.00
_cell.angle_gamma   90.00
#
_symmetry.space_group_name_H-M   'P 1'
#
loop_
_entity.id
_entity.type
_entity.pdbx_description
1 polymer ?
#
loop_
_entity_poly.entity_id
_entity_poly.type
_entity_poly.pdbx_seq_one_letter_code
_entity_poly.pdbx_strand_id
1 'polypeptide(L)'
;MPSLNSVEPPKDERSFGEVTFNYASHDGRFVIGASRWAFETHWSANASGSAHLYNDPPGIDGVAIAEGAAAISQVTPDVVSAADFTTRNRTPKVGQVALLRNTVGFYAALQPLEIKYSSAPSGNTMRLRFAIQTDHTTDFSPFASTFDDRQALVDQLLTAAADAERALEAVPTEQRYPSAGAGGIGHNQPPAEFAITEDDRAETLAAIAVVRQEAVSASPSTSRLRSAGHAIARVAGKVARWIAGKADTAAEELAKMVGKTAGIAVVGVVANTWLPLQANLTKLVAALGKFLG
;
A
#
# COMPACT_ATOMS: atom_id res chain seq x y z
N MET A 1 -36.31 17.13 12.80
CA MET A 1 -34.96 17.47 12.30
C MET A 1 -34.06 16.30 12.64
N PRO A 2 -33.48 15.56 11.67
CA PRO A 2 -32.44 14.59 12.02
C PRO A 2 -31.26 15.36 12.63
N SER A 3 -30.76 14.89 13.77
CA SER A 3 -29.61 15.49 14.45
C SER A 3 -28.39 15.49 13.53
N LEU A 4 -27.57 16.55 13.57
CA LEU A 4 -26.34 16.75 12.79
C LEU A 4 -25.28 15.62 12.93
N ASN A 5 -25.53 14.61 13.77
CA ASN A 5 -24.70 13.41 13.98
C ASN A 5 -25.14 12.16 13.18
N SER A 6 -25.95 12.29 12.12
CA SER A 6 -26.54 11.12 11.45
C SER A 6 -25.61 10.39 10.47
N VAL A 7 -24.43 10.93 10.16
CA VAL A 7 -23.49 10.32 9.20
C VAL A 7 -22.36 9.64 9.97
N GLU A 8 -22.19 8.33 9.73
CA GLU A 8 -21.11 7.53 10.32
C GLU A 8 -19.74 8.15 9.92
N PRO A 9 -18.82 8.33 10.88
CA PRO A 9 -17.48 8.81 10.55
C PRO A 9 -16.70 7.75 9.75
N PRO A 10 -15.74 8.19 8.91
CA PRO A 10 -14.78 7.29 8.32
C PRO A 10 -14.02 6.51 9.41
N LYS A 11 -13.66 5.26 9.11
CA LYS A 11 -13.02 4.36 10.06
C LYS A 11 -11.90 3.53 9.45
N ASP A 12 -10.93 3.20 10.29
CA ASP A 12 -9.86 2.25 10.01
C ASP A 12 -9.83 1.20 11.12
N GLU A 13 -10.17 -0.05 10.79
CA GLU A 13 -10.34 -1.12 11.78
C GLU A 13 -9.02 -1.75 12.25
N ARG A 14 -7.85 -1.30 11.75
CA ARG A 14 -6.54 -1.80 12.17
C ARG A 14 -6.20 -1.34 13.59
N SER A 15 -5.35 -2.09 14.29
CA SER A 15 -4.81 -1.70 15.61
C SER A 15 -3.62 -0.75 15.54
N PHE A 16 -3.03 -0.58 14.37
CA PHE A 16 -1.97 0.39 14.13
C PHE A 16 -1.89 0.76 12.66
N GLY A 17 -1.26 1.89 12.37
CA GLY A 17 -0.97 2.30 11.00
C GLY A 17 -0.91 3.81 10.84
N GLU A 18 -1.03 4.24 9.60
CA GLU A 18 -1.20 5.66 9.24
C GLU A 18 -2.49 5.83 8.47
N VAL A 19 -3.16 6.96 8.71
CA VAL A 19 -4.38 7.39 8.02
C VAL A 19 -4.28 8.87 7.66
N THR A 20 -4.96 9.25 6.58
CA THR A 20 -5.12 10.65 6.19
C THR A 20 -6.60 10.92 6.02
N PHE A 21 -7.11 11.92 6.72
CA PHE A 21 -8.52 12.28 6.66
C PHE A 21 -8.71 13.79 6.70
N ASN A 22 -9.87 14.24 6.25
CA ASN A 22 -10.28 15.63 6.36
C ASN A 22 -10.94 15.85 7.72
N TYR A 23 -10.25 16.54 8.62
CA TYR A 23 -10.71 16.78 10.00
C TYR A 23 -11.70 17.96 10.12
N ALA A 24 -12.03 18.63 9.01
CA ALA A 24 -13.17 19.56 8.94
C ALA A 24 -14.45 18.88 8.42
N SER A 25 -14.40 17.59 8.08
CA SER A 25 -15.54 16.78 7.66
C SER A 25 -15.99 15.85 8.79
N HIS A 26 -17.23 15.35 8.72
CA HIS A 26 -17.80 14.43 9.73
C HIS A 26 -17.69 14.95 11.18
N ASP A 27 -17.77 16.28 11.36
CA ASP A 27 -17.61 16.93 12.67
C ASP A 27 -16.25 16.62 13.32
N GLY A 28 -15.21 16.49 12.49
CA GLY A 28 -13.85 16.16 12.96
C GLY A 28 -13.71 14.73 13.51
N ARG A 29 -14.71 13.87 13.31
CA ARG A 29 -14.72 12.50 13.81
C ARG A 29 -14.03 11.54 12.86
N PHE A 30 -13.19 10.66 13.41
CA PHE A 30 -12.56 9.54 12.71
C PHE A 30 -12.38 8.38 13.68
N VAL A 31 -12.73 7.16 13.27
CA VAL A 31 -12.62 5.98 14.13
C VAL A 31 -11.37 5.16 13.78
N ILE A 32 -10.58 4.82 14.79
CA ILE A 32 -9.50 3.83 14.68
C ILE A 32 -9.83 2.59 15.50
N GLY A 33 -9.41 1.44 14.99
CA GLY A 33 -9.63 0.15 15.59
C GLY A 33 -11.06 -0.39 15.50
N ALA A 34 -11.27 -1.52 16.17
CA ALA A 34 -12.52 -2.28 16.05
C ALA A 34 -13.02 -2.79 17.41
N SER A 35 -14.33 -2.99 17.50
CA SER A 35 -14.97 -3.61 18.66
C SER A 35 -14.61 -2.88 19.97
N ARG A 36 -14.14 -3.60 21.00
CA ARG A 36 -13.91 -3.04 22.35
C ARG A 36 -12.70 -2.12 22.45
N TRP A 37 -11.77 -2.20 21.50
CA TRP A 37 -10.57 -1.37 21.44
C TRP A 37 -10.68 -0.30 20.35
N ALA A 38 -11.90 0.00 19.87
CA ALA A 38 -12.13 1.13 18.98
C ALA A 38 -12.04 2.48 19.73
N PHE A 39 -11.58 3.51 19.03
CA PHE A 39 -11.52 4.89 19.48
C PHE A 39 -12.13 5.79 18.41
N GLU A 40 -13.23 6.46 18.74
CA GLU A 40 -13.70 7.60 17.96
C GLU A 40 -12.90 8.83 18.39
N THR A 41 -12.02 9.29 17.51
CA THR A 41 -11.28 10.54 17.71
C THR A 41 -12.14 11.72 17.29
N HIS A 42 -11.99 12.87 17.95
CA HIS A 42 -12.66 14.11 17.58
C HIS A 42 -11.67 15.26 17.55
N TRP A 43 -11.57 15.91 16.40
CA TRP A 43 -10.55 16.91 16.10
C TRP A 43 -11.17 18.25 15.71
N SER A 44 -10.53 19.35 16.09
CA SER A 44 -10.86 20.67 15.53
C SER A 44 -9.60 21.45 15.16
N ALA A 45 -9.76 22.39 14.23
CA ALA A 45 -8.68 23.26 13.81
C ALA A 45 -8.22 24.16 14.96
N ASN A 46 -6.91 24.36 15.07
CA ASN A 46 -6.31 25.42 15.89
C ASN A 46 -5.47 26.35 14.99
N ALA A 47 -4.36 25.82 14.47
CA ALA A 47 -3.46 26.49 13.54
C ALA A 47 -2.68 25.44 12.72
N SER A 48 -2.03 25.84 11.63
CA SER A 48 -1.15 24.94 10.86
C SER A 48 -0.15 24.23 11.78
N GLY A 49 -0.04 22.90 11.68
CA GLY A 49 0.83 22.09 12.53
C GLY A 49 0.28 21.73 13.93
N SER A 50 -0.95 22.12 14.28
CA SER A 50 -1.61 21.73 15.55
C SER A 50 -3.12 21.59 15.42
N ALA A 51 -3.73 20.71 16.22
CA ALA A 51 -5.18 20.52 16.26
C ALA A 51 -5.63 20.27 17.70
N HIS A 52 -6.87 20.63 18.03
CA HIS A 52 -7.47 20.23 19.29
C HIS A 52 -7.99 18.80 19.17
N LEU A 53 -7.70 17.98 20.16
CA LEU A 53 -8.18 16.62 20.33
C LEU A 53 -9.09 16.58 21.57
N TYR A 54 -10.31 16.08 21.42
CA TYR A 54 -11.33 16.10 22.46
C TYR A 54 -11.65 14.71 22.99
N ASN A 55 -12.06 14.62 24.26
CA ASN A 55 -12.69 13.45 24.86
C ASN A 55 -14.23 13.47 24.77
N ASP A 56 -14.80 14.33 23.93
CA ASP A 56 -16.25 14.46 23.74
C ASP A 56 -16.96 13.19 23.22
N PRO A 57 -16.34 12.34 22.38
CA PRO A 57 -16.99 11.12 21.93
C PRO A 57 -17.31 10.16 23.09
N PRO A 58 -18.50 9.53 23.10
CA PRO A 58 -19.00 8.77 24.27
C PRO A 58 -18.16 7.55 24.64
N GLY A 59 -17.33 7.06 23.71
CA GLY A 59 -16.39 5.96 23.95
C GLY A 59 -15.06 6.39 24.57
N ILE A 60 -14.81 7.69 24.72
CA ILE A 60 -13.52 8.22 25.20
C ILE A 60 -13.67 8.70 26.64
N ASP A 61 -12.79 8.21 27.50
CA ASP A 61 -12.75 8.58 28.92
C ASP A 61 -11.76 9.73 29.15
N GLY A 62 -10.64 9.74 28.43
CA GLY A 62 -9.64 10.79 28.59
C GLY A 62 -8.71 10.97 27.40
N VAL A 63 -8.17 12.18 27.29
CA VAL A 63 -7.12 12.56 26.34
C VAL A 63 -5.95 13.20 27.09
N ALA A 64 -4.72 12.86 26.70
CA ALA A 64 -3.50 13.40 27.29
C ALA A 64 -2.41 13.65 26.23
N ILE A 65 -1.37 14.38 26.61
CA ILE A 65 -0.11 14.46 25.85
C ILE A 65 0.89 13.53 26.54
N ALA A 66 1.57 12.70 25.76
CA ALA A 66 2.70 11.91 26.25
C ALA A 66 3.94 12.81 26.33
N GLU A 67 4.11 13.48 27.46
CA GLU A 67 5.22 14.40 27.68
C GLU A 67 6.57 13.70 27.52
N GLY A 68 7.49 14.31 26.77
CA GLY A 68 8.82 13.74 26.49
C GLY A 68 8.87 12.67 25.40
N ALA A 69 7.73 12.21 24.86
CA ALA A 69 7.70 11.26 23.74
C ALA A 69 7.51 11.99 22.39
N ALA A 70 8.49 11.83 21.49
CA ALA A 70 8.45 12.33 20.12
C ALA A 70 7.93 11.28 19.11
N ALA A 71 7.85 10.02 19.54
CA ALA A 71 7.35 8.91 18.74
C ALA A 71 6.53 7.94 19.60
N ILE A 72 5.58 7.24 18.98
CA ILE A 72 4.72 6.26 19.68
C ILE A 72 5.54 5.23 20.47
N SER A 73 6.65 4.76 19.91
CA SER A 73 7.54 3.79 20.55
C SER A 73 8.26 4.29 21.80
N GLN A 74 8.24 5.60 22.07
CA GLN A 74 8.82 6.18 23.28
C GLN A 74 7.79 6.28 24.41
N VAL A 75 6.53 5.92 24.16
CA VAL A 75 5.48 5.89 25.18
C VAL A 75 5.58 4.59 25.97
N THR A 76 6.27 4.66 27.10
CA THR A 76 6.40 3.57 28.07
C THR A 76 5.26 3.62 29.11
N PRO A 77 5.07 2.57 29.93
CA PRO A 77 4.09 2.59 31.02
C PRO A 77 4.23 3.78 31.97
N ASP A 78 5.46 4.22 32.24
CA ASP A 78 5.74 5.38 33.10
C ASP A 78 5.24 6.69 32.47
N VAL A 79 5.42 6.85 31.16
CA VAL A 79 4.90 8.01 30.40
C VAL A 79 3.37 8.04 30.47
N VAL A 80 2.70 6.89 30.32
CA VAL A 80 1.23 6.80 30.42
C VAL A 80 0.76 7.08 31.84
N SER A 81 1.45 6.55 32.85
CA SER A 81 1.08 6.75 34.26
C SER A 81 1.23 8.20 34.73
N ALA A 82 2.16 8.96 34.13
CA ALA A 82 2.38 10.37 34.43
C ALA A 82 1.45 11.31 33.65
N ALA A 83 0.73 10.80 32.64
CA ALA A 83 -0.06 11.62 31.74
C ALA A 83 -1.35 12.14 32.39
N ASP A 84 -1.67 13.42 32.13
CA ASP A 84 -2.87 14.06 32.65
C ASP A 84 -4.07 13.88 31.70
N PHE A 85 -5.00 13.00 32.09
CA PHE A 85 -6.25 12.70 31.38
C PHE A 85 -7.46 13.53 31.87
N THR A 86 -7.28 14.49 32.77
CA THR A 86 -8.39 15.19 33.45
C THR A 86 -9.01 16.31 32.63
N THR A 87 -8.34 16.75 31.57
CA THR A 87 -8.82 17.86 30.74
C THR A 87 -9.61 17.36 29.54
N ARG A 88 -10.71 18.04 29.23
CA ARG A 88 -11.60 17.75 28.11
C ARG A 88 -10.91 17.69 26.74
N ASN A 89 -9.88 18.52 26.55
CA ASN A 89 -9.14 18.55 25.29
C ASN A 89 -7.65 18.77 25.51
N ARG A 90 -6.87 18.34 24.51
CA ARG A 90 -5.44 18.62 24.37
C ARG A 90 -5.16 19.18 22.99
N THR A 91 -4.02 19.84 22.82
CA THR A 91 -3.60 20.40 21.53
C THR A 91 -2.28 19.77 21.10
N PRO A 92 -2.28 18.53 20.61
CA PRO A 92 -1.06 17.94 20.07
C PRO A 92 -0.59 18.69 18.83
N LYS A 93 0.74 18.82 18.73
CA LYS A 93 1.44 19.37 17.56
C LYS A 93 2.01 18.23 16.72
N VAL A 94 2.34 18.53 15.47
CA VAL A 94 3.16 17.63 14.64
C VAL A 94 4.44 17.26 15.39
N GLY A 95 4.74 15.97 15.47
CA GLY A 95 5.90 15.44 16.20
C GLY A 95 5.69 15.21 17.70
N GLN A 96 4.50 15.49 18.24
CA GLN A 96 4.11 15.05 19.58
C GLN A 96 3.24 13.79 19.50
N VAL A 97 3.14 13.10 20.64
CA VAL A 97 2.23 11.96 20.80
C VAL A 97 1.12 12.32 21.78
N ALA A 98 -0.12 12.14 21.36
CA ALA A 98 -1.30 12.20 22.21
C ALA A 98 -1.71 10.78 22.65
N LEU A 99 -2.32 10.67 23.82
CA LEU A 99 -2.85 9.43 24.36
C LEU A 99 -4.36 9.53 24.49
N LEU A 100 -5.07 8.46 24.12
CA LEU A 100 -6.48 8.28 24.42
C LEU A 100 -6.64 7.10 25.37
N ARG A 101 -7.58 7.23 26.31
CA ARG A 101 -8.13 6.13 27.09
C ARG A 101 -9.61 5.99 26.76
N ASN A 102 -10.03 4.80 26.37
CA ASN A 102 -11.46 4.54 26.14
C ASN A 102 -12.16 4.11 27.45
N THR A 103 -13.49 4.11 27.46
CA THR A 103 -14.31 3.77 28.63
C THR A 103 -14.19 2.30 29.08
N VAL A 104 -13.59 1.45 28.24
CA VAL A 104 -13.31 0.03 28.53
C VAL A 104 -11.91 -0.16 29.14
N GLY A 105 -11.06 0.86 29.14
CA GLY A 105 -9.71 0.81 29.70
C GLY A 105 -8.62 0.36 28.71
N PHE A 106 -8.86 0.46 27.40
CA PHE A 106 -7.80 0.36 26.40
C PHE A 106 -7.13 1.71 26.17
N TYR A 107 -5.89 1.67 25.66
CA TYR A 107 -5.11 2.86 25.33
C TYR A 107 -4.74 2.91 23.84
N ALA A 108 -4.76 4.12 23.30
CA ALA A 108 -4.24 4.42 21.96
C ALA A 108 -3.23 5.57 22.03
N ALA A 109 -2.18 5.47 21.22
CA ALA A 109 -1.20 6.53 21.01
C ALA A 109 -1.38 7.09 19.59
N LEU A 110 -1.51 8.41 19.49
CA LEU A 110 -1.75 9.14 18.25
C LEU A 110 -0.61 10.11 17.99
N GLN A 111 0.01 10.03 16.83
CA GLN A 111 1.11 10.90 16.43
C GLN A 111 0.72 11.64 15.15
N PRO A 112 0.31 12.93 15.24
CA PRO A 112 0.11 13.74 14.06
C PRO A 112 1.43 13.91 13.31
N LEU A 113 1.46 13.45 12.06
CA LEU A 113 2.62 13.56 11.19
C LEU A 113 2.52 14.77 10.26
N GLU A 114 1.31 15.22 9.96
CA GLU A 114 1.04 16.44 9.21
C GLU A 114 -0.34 16.97 9.57
N ILE A 115 -0.47 18.28 9.77
CA ILE A 115 -1.74 18.97 10.00
C ILE A 115 -1.79 20.18 9.08
N LYS A 116 -2.56 20.07 7.99
CA LYS A 116 -2.80 21.17 7.05
C LYS A 116 -4.04 21.93 7.46
N TYR A 117 -3.89 23.24 7.58
CA TYR A 117 -5.00 24.16 7.77
C TYR A 117 -5.24 24.97 6.50
N SER A 118 -6.50 25.11 6.11
CA SER A 118 -6.94 25.95 4.99
C SER A 118 -8.27 26.61 5.31
N SER A 119 -8.49 27.80 4.75
CA SER A 119 -9.79 28.47 4.78
C SER A 119 -10.86 27.68 4.02
N ALA A 120 -10.46 26.91 3.01
CA ALA A 120 -11.35 25.98 2.32
C ALA A 120 -11.46 24.67 3.13
N PRO A 121 -12.68 24.20 3.49
CA PRO A 121 -12.87 22.97 4.26
C PRO A 121 -12.15 21.75 3.68
N SER A 122 -12.08 21.63 2.36
CA SER A 122 -11.40 20.54 1.65
C SER A 122 -9.89 20.45 1.91
N GLY A 123 -9.26 21.56 2.31
CA GLY A 123 -7.82 21.62 2.58
C GLY A 123 -7.42 21.25 4.01
N ASN A 124 -8.38 21.07 4.92
CA ASN A 124 -8.13 20.74 6.32
C ASN A 124 -7.88 19.24 6.48
N THR A 125 -6.66 18.81 6.22
CA THR A 125 -6.27 17.39 6.21
C THR A 125 -5.25 17.08 7.28
N MET A 126 -5.40 15.92 7.91
CA MET A 126 -4.48 15.42 8.93
C MET A 126 -3.96 14.07 8.48
N ARG A 127 -2.63 13.91 8.50
CA ARG A 127 -1.98 12.60 8.44
C ARG A 127 -1.61 12.18 9.85
N LEU A 128 -2.20 11.08 10.30
CA LEU A 128 -2.13 10.59 11.67
C LEU A 128 -1.53 9.18 11.66
N ARG A 129 -0.47 8.98 12.43
CA ARG A 129 -0.03 7.64 12.81
C ARG A 129 -0.68 7.24 14.12
N PHE A 130 -1.11 6.01 14.26
CA PHE A 130 -1.73 5.51 15.48
C PHE A 130 -1.29 4.10 15.81
N ALA A 131 -1.39 3.77 17.11
CA ALA A 131 -1.22 2.43 17.63
C ALA A 131 -2.19 2.24 18.81
N ILE A 132 -2.74 1.04 18.93
CA ILE A 132 -3.72 0.66 19.96
C ILE A 132 -3.20 -0.58 20.66
N GLN A 133 -3.16 -0.53 21.98
CA GLN A 133 -2.89 -1.72 22.80
C GLN A 133 -4.15 -2.56 22.88
N THR A 134 -4.14 -3.75 22.27
CA THR A 134 -5.30 -4.65 22.25
C THR A 134 -5.31 -5.66 23.39
N ASP A 135 -4.29 -5.62 24.25
CA ASP A 135 -4.05 -6.52 25.39
C ASP A 135 -4.16 -5.83 26.76
N HIS A 136 -4.67 -4.59 26.78
CA HIS A 136 -4.76 -3.71 27.97
C HIS A 136 -3.42 -3.25 28.56
N THR A 137 -2.29 -3.50 27.89
CA THR A 137 -1.01 -2.91 28.32
C THR A 137 -0.98 -1.40 28.04
N THR A 138 0.05 -0.74 28.54
CA THR A 138 0.34 0.68 28.31
C THR A 138 1.73 0.89 27.70
N ASP A 139 2.39 -0.18 27.25
CA ASP A 139 3.76 -0.15 26.72
C ASP A 139 3.78 -0.15 25.19
N PHE A 140 3.94 1.02 24.58
CA PHE A 140 3.96 1.16 23.12
C PHE A 140 5.34 0.95 22.50
N SER A 141 6.38 0.63 23.28
CA SER A 141 7.73 0.41 22.75
C SER A 141 7.85 -0.68 21.66
N PRO A 142 7.05 -1.77 21.66
CA PRO A 142 7.09 -2.77 20.59
C PRO A 142 6.66 -2.25 19.22
N PHE A 143 5.93 -1.12 19.16
CA PHE A 143 5.51 -0.54 17.89
C PHE A 143 6.67 0.07 17.09
N ALA A 144 7.87 0.24 17.67
CA ALA A 144 9.07 0.65 16.93
C ALA A 144 9.33 -0.29 15.75
N SER A 145 9.52 -1.58 16.05
CA SER A 145 9.74 -2.61 15.04
C SER A 145 8.56 -2.72 14.09
N THR A 146 7.33 -2.58 14.57
CA THR A 146 6.13 -2.72 13.74
C THR A 146 6.03 -1.64 12.66
N PHE A 147 6.34 -0.38 12.99
CA PHE A 147 6.34 0.70 11.99
C PHE A 147 7.51 0.59 11.03
N ASP A 148 8.70 0.21 11.51
CA ASP A 148 9.88 -0.02 10.67
C ASP A 148 9.66 -1.18 9.69
N ASP A 149 9.11 -2.30 10.17
CA ASP A 149 8.75 -3.46 9.36
C ASP A 149 7.72 -3.09 8.29
N ARG A 150 6.70 -2.29 8.66
CA ARG A 150 5.68 -1.83 7.70
C ARG A 150 6.29 -0.93 6.63
N GLN A 151 7.17 -0.01 7.01
CA GLN A 151 7.86 0.85 6.05
C GLN A 151 8.77 0.01 5.13
N ALA A 152 9.48 -0.97 5.68
CA ALA A 152 10.28 -1.90 4.88
C ALA A 152 9.43 -2.70 3.87
N LEU A 153 8.20 -3.09 4.24
CA LEU A 153 7.26 -3.72 3.31
C LEU A 153 6.82 -2.77 2.18
N VAL A 154 6.55 -1.50 2.49
CA VAL A 154 6.23 -0.47 1.48
C VAL A 154 7.40 -0.31 0.51
N ASP A 155 8.62 -0.17 1.02
CA ASP A 155 9.82 0.05 0.20
C ASP A 155 10.12 -1.17 -0.69
N GLN A 156 9.97 -2.39 -0.15
CA GLN A 156 10.06 -3.63 -0.91
C GLN A 156 9.02 -3.69 -2.03
N LEU A 157 7.76 -3.31 -1.75
CA LEU A 157 6.68 -3.31 -2.73
C LEU A 157 6.93 -2.30 -3.86
N LEU A 158 7.35 -1.07 -3.51
CA LEU A 158 7.65 -0.02 -4.49
C LEU A 158 8.87 -0.38 -5.36
N THR A 159 9.90 -0.99 -4.77
CA THR A 159 11.07 -1.47 -5.49
C THR A 159 10.68 -2.57 -6.48
N ALA A 160 9.93 -3.57 -6.02
CA ALA A 160 9.46 -4.66 -6.89
C ALA A 160 8.55 -4.15 -8.02
N ALA A 161 7.73 -3.12 -7.74
CA ALA A 161 6.89 -2.49 -8.75
C ALA A 161 7.72 -1.80 -9.84
N ALA A 162 8.73 -1.02 -9.45
CA ALA A 162 9.63 -0.34 -10.39
C ALA A 162 10.46 -1.32 -11.23
N ASP A 163 10.93 -2.42 -10.63
CA ASP A 163 11.68 -3.46 -11.33
C ASP A 163 10.82 -4.26 -12.31
N ALA A 164 9.55 -4.51 -11.97
CA ALA A 164 8.58 -5.14 -12.86
C ALA A 164 8.22 -4.22 -14.04
N GLU A 165 8.00 -2.93 -13.78
CA GLU A 165 7.73 -1.91 -14.81
C GLU A 165 8.88 -1.84 -15.82
N ARG A 166 10.12 -1.70 -15.33
CA ARG A 166 11.32 -1.67 -16.19
C ARG A 166 11.49 -2.94 -17.01
N ALA A 167 11.26 -4.11 -16.41
CA ALA A 167 11.37 -5.38 -17.12
C ALA A 167 10.25 -5.56 -18.15
N LEU A 168 9.06 -5.04 -17.86
CA LEU A 168 7.93 -5.07 -18.78
C LEU A 168 8.21 -4.17 -19.98
N GLU A 169 8.70 -2.94 -19.79
CA GLU A 169 9.11 -2.05 -20.88
C GLU A 169 10.22 -2.62 -21.77
N ALA A 170 11.12 -3.42 -21.21
CA ALA A 170 12.25 -4.01 -21.94
C ALA A 170 11.87 -5.18 -22.85
N VAL A 171 10.74 -5.86 -22.63
CA VAL A 171 10.32 -6.96 -23.52
C VAL A 171 9.67 -6.41 -24.80
N PRO A 172 9.89 -7.03 -25.96
CA PRO A 172 9.19 -6.66 -27.19
C PRO A 172 7.75 -7.17 -27.17
N THR A 173 6.83 -6.42 -27.79
CA THR A 173 5.41 -6.78 -27.99
C THR A 173 5.07 -6.87 -29.47
N GLU A 174 3.99 -7.59 -29.81
CA GLU A 174 3.44 -7.59 -31.17
C GLU A 174 3.08 -6.16 -31.60
N GLN A 175 3.81 -5.61 -32.58
CA GLN A 175 3.30 -4.49 -33.35
C GLN A 175 2.06 -4.99 -34.10
N ARG A 176 0.91 -4.37 -33.85
CA ARG A 176 -0.30 -4.59 -34.64
C ARG A 176 -0.01 -4.15 -36.07
N TYR A 177 0.44 -5.08 -36.92
CA TYR A 177 0.67 -4.79 -38.33
C TYR A 177 -0.66 -4.30 -38.94
N PRO A 178 -0.70 -3.09 -39.54
CA PRO A 178 -1.80 -2.77 -40.44
C PRO A 178 -1.72 -3.76 -41.61
N SER A 179 -2.85 -4.36 -41.98
CA SER A 179 -2.92 -5.29 -43.10
C SER A 179 -2.52 -4.58 -44.40
N ALA A 180 -1.25 -4.67 -44.77
CA ALA A 180 -0.78 -4.25 -46.08
C ALA A 180 -1.11 -5.36 -47.07
N GLY A 181 -2.28 -5.28 -47.68
CA GLY A 181 -2.60 -6.02 -48.89
C GLY A 181 -1.81 -5.46 -50.07
N ALA A 182 -0.62 -5.98 -50.33
CA ALA A 182 0.03 -5.92 -51.64
C ALA A 182 1.19 -6.93 -51.74
N GLY A 183 0.91 -8.07 -52.40
CA GLY A 183 1.80 -8.83 -53.29
C GLY A 183 3.22 -9.19 -52.82
N GLY A 184 3.43 -10.46 -52.50
CA GLY A 184 4.77 -11.05 -52.40
C GLY A 184 4.75 -12.54 -52.12
N ILE A 185 4.92 -13.35 -53.17
CA ILE A 185 5.02 -14.82 -53.10
C ILE A 185 6.27 -15.20 -52.31
N GLY A 186 6.09 -16.05 -51.30
CA GLY A 186 7.14 -16.96 -50.82
C GLY A 186 8.17 -16.37 -49.88
N HIS A 187 7.81 -16.20 -48.61
CA HIS A 187 8.62 -16.56 -47.43
C HIS A 187 7.67 -16.61 -46.24
N ASN A 188 7.22 -17.82 -45.87
CA ASN A 188 6.41 -18.04 -44.66
C ASN A 188 7.35 -17.92 -43.45
N GLN A 189 7.79 -16.71 -43.13
CA GLN A 189 8.39 -16.42 -41.82
C GLN A 189 7.23 -16.48 -40.83
N PRO A 190 7.20 -17.47 -39.91
CA PRO A 190 6.15 -17.51 -38.91
C PRO A 190 6.17 -16.20 -38.11
N PRO A 191 5.01 -15.68 -37.70
CA PRO A 191 4.94 -14.50 -36.85
C PRO A 191 5.85 -14.70 -35.63
N ALA A 192 6.54 -13.64 -35.21
CA ALA A 192 7.26 -13.68 -33.94
C ALA A 192 6.23 -13.90 -32.82
N GLU A 193 6.20 -15.09 -32.22
CA GLU A 193 5.32 -15.41 -31.10
C GLU A 193 5.85 -14.73 -29.83
N PHE A 194 5.28 -13.59 -29.45
CA PHE A 194 5.60 -12.92 -28.19
C PHE A 194 4.78 -13.52 -27.04
N ALA A 195 5.32 -13.50 -25.82
CA ALA A 195 4.61 -14.07 -24.67
C ALA A 195 3.40 -13.22 -24.21
N ILE A 196 3.41 -11.93 -24.55
CA ILE A 196 2.42 -10.95 -24.12
C ILE A 196 2.08 -10.00 -25.28
N THR A 197 0.84 -9.52 -25.32
CA THR A 197 0.40 -8.49 -26.27
C THR A 197 0.66 -7.08 -25.72
N GLU A 198 0.47 -6.05 -26.55
CA GLU A 198 0.50 -4.67 -26.08
C GLU A 198 -0.63 -4.38 -25.07
N ASP A 199 -1.79 -5.01 -25.25
CA ASP A 199 -2.90 -4.90 -24.28
C ASP A 199 -2.54 -5.53 -22.93
N ASP A 200 -1.85 -6.69 -22.93
CA ASP A 200 -1.34 -7.31 -21.70
C ASP A 200 -0.32 -6.41 -20.99
N ARG A 201 0.55 -5.74 -21.77
CA ARG A 201 1.52 -4.77 -21.24
C ARG A 201 0.79 -3.59 -20.61
N ALA A 202 -0.13 -2.96 -21.33
CA ALA A 202 -0.87 -1.79 -20.86
C ALA A 202 -1.71 -2.10 -19.61
N GLU A 203 -2.41 -3.24 -19.58
CA GLU A 203 -3.16 -3.69 -18.40
C GLU A 203 -2.23 -3.90 -17.19
N THR A 204 -1.06 -4.52 -17.41
CA THR A 204 -0.11 -4.77 -16.32
C THR A 204 0.51 -3.49 -15.80
N LEU A 205 0.88 -2.53 -16.67
CA LEU A 205 1.37 -1.21 -16.26
C LEU A 205 0.32 -0.46 -15.44
N ALA A 206 -0.94 -0.49 -15.88
CA ALA A 206 -2.04 0.11 -15.12
C ALA A 206 -2.21 -0.55 -13.74
N ALA A 207 -2.11 -1.88 -13.66
CA ALA A 207 -2.14 -2.60 -12.39
C ALA A 207 -0.95 -2.24 -11.47
N ILE A 208 0.27 -2.13 -12.03
CA ILE A 208 1.46 -1.67 -11.27
C ILE A 208 1.26 -0.25 -10.75
N ALA A 209 0.68 0.65 -11.55
CA ALA A 209 0.38 2.01 -11.13
C ALA A 209 -0.60 2.03 -9.94
N VAL A 210 -1.62 1.16 -9.95
CA VAL A 210 -2.52 0.98 -8.79
C VAL A 210 -1.75 0.51 -7.57
N VAL A 211 -0.85 -0.48 -7.70
CA VAL A 211 -0.02 -0.95 -6.58
C VAL A 211 0.81 0.19 -5.99
N ARG A 212 1.47 1.00 -6.83
CA ARG A 212 2.28 2.14 -6.37
C ARG A 212 1.43 3.19 -5.67
N GLN A 213 0.26 3.52 -6.23
CA GLN A 213 -0.66 4.49 -5.65
C GLN A 213 -1.16 4.02 -4.27
N GLU A 214 -1.55 2.75 -4.17
CA GLU A 214 -2.12 2.19 -2.94
C GLU A 214 -1.05 1.90 -1.88
N ALA A 215 0.19 1.59 -2.27
CA ALA A 215 1.30 1.35 -1.34
C ALA A 215 1.60 2.55 -0.44
N VAL A 216 1.44 3.76 -0.98
CA VAL A 216 1.66 5.04 -0.26
C VAL A 216 0.34 5.71 0.15
N SER A 217 -0.80 5.09 -0.17
CA SER A 217 -2.11 5.58 0.24
C SER A 217 -2.22 5.50 1.74
N ALA A 218 -2.77 6.54 2.35
CA ALA A 218 -3.07 6.53 3.78
C ALA A 218 -4.25 5.61 4.12
N SER A 219 -5.04 5.21 3.13
CA SER A 219 -6.08 4.20 3.28
C SER A 219 -6.02 3.24 2.09
N PRO A 220 -5.08 2.29 2.09
CA PRO A 220 -4.91 1.35 0.99
C PRO A 220 -6.16 0.51 0.75
N SER A 221 -6.65 0.50 -0.48
CA SER A 221 -7.78 -0.32 -0.88
C SER A 221 -7.34 -1.76 -1.13
N THR A 222 -7.64 -2.66 -0.19
CA THR A 222 -7.31 -4.08 -0.34
C THR A 222 -8.00 -4.73 -1.53
N SER A 223 -9.19 -4.25 -1.94
CA SER A 223 -9.88 -4.74 -3.13
C SER A 223 -9.18 -4.32 -4.42
N ARG A 224 -8.75 -3.06 -4.53
CA ARG A 224 -7.96 -2.57 -5.68
C ARG A 224 -6.62 -3.29 -5.76
N LEU A 225 -5.92 -3.45 -4.64
CA LEU A 225 -4.65 -4.18 -4.57
C LEU A 225 -4.79 -5.64 -4.99
N ARG A 226 -5.83 -6.36 -4.54
CA ARG A 226 -6.08 -7.74 -4.98
C ARG A 226 -6.39 -7.81 -6.47
N SER A 227 -7.23 -6.91 -6.99
CA SER A 227 -7.54 -6.84 -8.41
C SER A 227 -6.28 -6.61 -9.26
N ALA A 228 -5.43 -5.65 -8.86
CA ALA A 228 -4.14 -5.40 -9.50
C ALA A 228 -3.21 -6.63 -9.44
N GLY A 229 -3.14 -7.29 -8.27
CA GLY A 229 -2.38 -8.52 -8.09
C GLY A 229 -2.82 -9.65 -9.03
N HIS A 230 -4.13 -9.81 -9.24
CA HIS A 230 -4.65 -10.81 -10.19
C HIS A 230 -4.27 -10.49 -11.64
N ALA A 231 -4.31 -9.22 -12.05
CA ALA A 231 -3.86 -8.83 -13.39
C ALA A 231 -2.37 -9.14 -13.61
N ILE A 232 -1.52 -8.74 -12.66
CA ILE A 232 -0.07 -8.99 -12.68
C ILE A 232 0.23 -10.50 -12.72
N ALA A 233 -0.41 -11.29 -11.85
CA ALA A 233 -0.22 -12.74 -11.77
C ALA A 233 -0.67 -13.46 -13.06
N ARG A 234 -1.71 -12.96 -13.74
CA ARG A 234 -2.18 -13.52 -15.00
C ARG A 234 -1.11 -13.42 -16.09
N VAL A 235 -0.48 -12.25 -16.21
CA VAL A 235 0.59 -12.01 -17.17
C VAL A 235 1.87 -12.77 -16.78
N ALA A 236 2.21 -12.82 -15.50
CA ALA A 236 3.31 -13.68 -15.02
C ALA A 236 3.11 -15.15 -15.44
N GLY A 237 1.88 -15.67 -15.33
CA GLY A 237 1.53 -17.01 -15.77
C GLY A 237 1.59 -17.21 -17.29
N LYS A 238 1.23 -16.20 -18.10
CA LYS A 238 1.40 -16.23 -19.56
C LYS A 238 2.88 -16.32 -19.94
N VAL A 239 3.71 -15.45 -19.36
CA VAL A 239 5.16 -15.44 -19.58
C VAL A 239 5.78 -16.78 -19.18
N ALA A 240 5.44 -17.32 -18.01
CA ALA A 240 5.96 -18.62 -17.56
C ALA A 240 5.59 -19.77 -18.51
N ARG A 241 4.34 -19.85 -18.99
CA ARG A 241 3.91 -20.86 -19.97
C ARG A 241 4.64 -20.72 -21.30
N TRP A 242 4.84 -19.49 -21.77
CA TRP A 242 5.57 -19.24 -23.01
C TRP A 242 7.04 -19.66 -22.88
N ILE A 243 7.72 -19.32 -21.78
CA ILE A 243 9.10 -19.74 -21.52
C ILE A 243 9.20 -21.27 -21.50
N ALA A 244 8.27 -21.96 -20.82
CA ALA A 244 8.22 -23.42 -20.79
C ALA A 244 8.05 -24.01 -22.20
N GLY A 245 7.09 -23.51 -22.99
CA GLY A 245 6.88 -23.95 -24.36
C GLY A 245 8.09 -23.73 -25.28
N LYS A 246 8.83 -22.64 -25.09
CA LYS A 246 10.08 -22.37 -25.83
C LYS A 246 11.22 -23.29 -25.40
N ALA A 247 11.29 -23.70 -24.12
CA ALA A 247 12.26 -24.69 -23.66
C ALA A 247 11.98 -26.08 -24.26
N ASP A 248 10.71 -26.49 -24.30
CA ASP A 248 10.30 -27.76 -24.92
C ASP A 248 10.60 -27.75 -26.43
N THR A 249 10.29 -26.64 -27.11
CA THR A 249 10.62 -26.47 -28.53
C THR A 249 12.14 -26.48 -28.77
N ALA A 250 12.92 -25.85 -27.89
CA ALA A 250 14.38 -25.87 -28.00
C ALA A 250 14.95 -27.28 -27.81
N ALA A 251 14.37 -28.09 -26.91
CA ALA A 251 14.75 -29.49 -26.72
C ALA A 251 14.38 -30.35 -27.94
N GLU A 252 13.19 -30.15 -28.52
CA GLU A 252 12.78 -30.81 -29.76
C GLU A 252 13.64 -30.40 -30.96
N GLU A 253 13.95 -29.11 -31.09
CA GLU A 253 14.81 -28.59 -32.16
C GLU A 253 16.26 -29.03 -31.96
N LEU A 254 16.77 -29.15 -30.73
CA LEU A 254 18.07 -29.77 -30.44
C LEU A 254 18.08 -31.26 -30.81
N ALA A 255 17.00 -31.99 -30.51
CA ALA A 255 16.85 -33.38 -30.91
C ALA A 255 16.80 -33.54 -32.45
N LYS A 256 16.22 -32.55 -33.15
CA LYS A 256 16.19 -32.49 -34.63
C LYS A 256 17.50 -31.95 -35.25
N MET A 257 18.30 -31.17 -34.52
CA MET A 257 19.45 -30.41 -35.06
C MET A 257 20.84 -30.86 -34.60
N VAL A 258 21.06 -32.11 -34.19
CA VAL A 258 22.43 -32.67 -34.21
C VAL A 258 22.90 -32.70 -35.69
N GLY A 259 23.68 -31.77 -36.28
CA GLY A 259 24.38 -30.58 -35.82
C GLY A 259 24.34 -29.41 -36.83
N LYS A 260 23.44 -28.42 -36.65
CA LYS A 260 23.62 -27.06 -37.21
C LYS A 260 23.19 -25.97 -36.22
N THR A 261 24.01 -24.93 -36.16
CA THR A 261 24.10 -23.81 -35.22
C THR A 261 22.91 -22.82 -35.27
N ALA A 262 21.71 -23.23 -34.88
CA ALA A 262 20.55 -22.32 -34.76
C ALA A 262 19.99 -22.18 -33.31
N GLY A 263 20.52 -22.90 -32.32
CA GLY A 263 20.04 -22.86 -30.93
C GLY A 263 20.45 -21.63 -30.08
N ILE A 264 21.34 -20.76 -30.56
CA ILE A 264 21.98 -19.71 -29.72
C ILE A 264 21.10 -18.46 -29.57
N ALA A 265 20.32 -18.08 -30.59
CA ALA A 265 19.56 -16.82 -30.58
C ALA A 265 18.32 -16.86 -29.68
N VAL A 266 17.59 -18.00 -29.66
CA VAL A 266 16.37 -18.17 -28.84
C VAL A 266 16.72 -18.20 -27.36
N VAL A 267 17.82 -18.88 -26.98
CA VAL A 267 18.30 -18.94 -25.60
C VAL A 267 18.69 -17.54 -25.10
N GLY A 268 19.34 -16.72 -25.94
CA GLY A 268 19.75 -15.36 -25.57
C GLY A 268 18.56 -14.42 -25.30
N VAL A 269 17.50 -14.47 -26.11
CA VAL A 269 16.30 -13.63 -25.91
C VAL A 269 15.52 -14.09 -24.68
N VAL A 270 15.27 -15.40 -24.52
CA VAL A 270 14.58 -15.93 -23.33
C VAL A 270 15.35 -15.56 -22.06
N ALA A 271 16.67 -15.73 -22.05
CA ALA A 271 17.49 -15.48 -20.88
C ALA A 271 17.62 -14.00 -20.51
N ASN A 272 17.77 -13.11 -21.49
CA ASN A 272 18.09 -11.71 -21.22
C ASN A 272 16.87 -10.79 -21.14
N THR A 273 15.69 -11.20 -21.61
CA THR A 273 14.48 -10.34 -21.59
C THR A 273 13.32 -10.98 -20.84
N TRP A 274 12.95 -12.22 -21.17
CA TRP A 274 11.74 -12.85 -20.62
C TRP A 274 11.93 -13.44 -19.22
N LEU A 275 13.08 -14.01 -18.90
CA LEU A 275 13.39 -14.48 -17.53
C LEU A 275 13.41 -13.32 -16.50
N PRO A 276 14.06 -12.18 -16.75
CA PRO A 276 13.97 -11.01 -15.86
C PRO A 276 12.54 -10.53 -15.64
N LEU A 277 11.71 -10.49 -16.71
CA LEU A 277 10.30 -10.14 -16.59
C LEU A 277 9.55 -11.12 -15.68
N GLN A 278 9.69 -12.42 -15.92
CA GLN A 278 9.04 -13.45 -15.11
C GLN A 278 9.45 -13.34 -13.62
N ALA A 279 10.75 -13.15 -13.37
CA ALA A 279 11.28 -13.04 -12.02
C ALA A 279 10.73 -11.79 -11.31
N ASN A 280 10.70 -10.64 -11.97
CA ASN A 280 10.26 -9.40 -11.36
C ASN A 280 8.74 -9.35 -11.14
N LEU A 281 7.92 -9.88 -12.08
CA LEU A 281 6.48 -10.01 -11.85
C LEU A 281 6.18 -10.95 -10.67
N THR A 282 6.92 -12.05 -10.54
CA THR A 282 6.76 -12.99 -9.41
C THR A 282 7.16 -12.34 -8.08
N LYS A 283 8.28 -11.60 -8.05
CA LYS A 283 8.71 -10.83 -6.88
C LYS A 283 7.67 -9.80 -6.48
N LEU A 284 7.07 -9.09 -7.45
CA LEU A 284 6.02 -8.12 -7.19
C LEU A 284 4.78 -8.76 -6.58
N VAL A 285 4.31 -9.89 -7.12
CA VAL A 285 3.17 -10.63 -6.56
C VAL A 285 3.47 -11.11 -5.13
N ALA A 286 4.68 -11.59 -4.86
CA ALA A 286 5.09 -12.01 -3.53
C ALA A 286 5.16 -10.84 -2.54
N ALA A 287 5.75 -9.71 -2.94
CA ALA A 287 5.81 -8.49 -2.13
C ALA A 287 4.40 -7.95 -1.82
N LEU A 288 3.51 -7.96 -2.82
CA LEU A 288 2.11 -7.58 -2.66
C LEU A 288 1.39 -8.51 -1.67
N GLY A 289 1.64 -9.82 -1.73
CA GLY A 289 1.11 -10.79 -0.76
C GLY A 289 1.53 -10.47 0.67
N LYS A 290 2.81 -10.14 0.89
CA LYS A 290 3.32 -9.73 2.21
C LYS A 290 2.76 -8.38 2.68
N PHE A 291 2.47 -7.46 1.76
CA PHE A 291 1.90 -6.16 2.10
C PHE A 291 0.42 -6.24 2.50
N LEU A 292 -0.31 -7.24 1.98
CA LEU A 292 -1.72 -7.49 2.24
C LEU A 292 -1.98 -8.39 3.46
N GLY A 293 -0.99 -9.18 3.88
CA GLY A 293 -0.99 -9.96 5.12
C GLY A 293 -0.45 -9.16 6.30
#